data_AF-A0A0J9W6Z3-F1
#
_entry.id   AF-A0A0J9W6Z3-F1
#
_cell.length_a   1.000
_cell.length_b   1.000
_cell.length_c   1.000
_cell.angle_alpha   90.00
_cell.angle_beta   90.00
_cell.angle_gamma   90.00
#
_symmetry.space_group_name_H-M   'P 1'
#
loop_
_entity.id
_entity.type
_entity.pdbx_description
1 polymer ?
#
loop_
_entity_poly.entity_id
_entity_poly.type
_entity_poly.pdbx_seq_one_letter_code
_entity_poly.pdbx_strand_id
1 'polypeptide(L)'
;MTHKKLENTEQIKRLYKKILGIFDKIQHTNLRDTEININENIYGKLKSLDNLYKHLYNYSHNKKCNTENHCDCAESCIKMYKKYIEECNRYYYTPFCRELQKFGVKFNDTIKKINRCKDTVKLLPIFSKYNFDIVILIPIVALLFACSLLFILYKVN
;
A
#
# COMPACT_ATOMS: atom_id res chain seq x y z
N MET A 1 18.06 -25.49 -5.49
CA MET A 1 17.06 -24.55 -4.92
C MET A 1 16.60 -23.50 -5.94
N THR A 2 17.46 -23.07 -6.87
CA THR A 2 17.20 -22.07 -7.92
C THR A 2 16.18 -22.50 -8.99
N HIS A 3 16.21 -23.76 -9.45
CA HIS A 3 15.28 -24.26 -10.49
C HIS A 3 13.79 -24.21 -10.07
N LYS A 4 13.47 -24.70 -8.86
CA LYS A 4 12.09 -24.71 -8.33
C LYS A 4 11.52 -23.30 -8.10
N LYS A 5 12.39 -22.30 -7.92
CA LYS A 5 12.02 -20.90 -7.70
C LYS A 5 11.72 -20.18 -9.02
N LEU A 6 12.50 -20.46 -10.07
CA LEU A 6 12.27 -19.94 -11.43
C LEU A 6 10.95 -20.47 -12.02
N GLU A 7 10.64 -21.74 -11.76
CA GLU A 7 9.42 -22.41 -12.20
C GLU A 7 8.14 -21.78 -11.61
N ASN A 8 8.18 -21.33 -10.35
CA ASN A 8 7.05 -20.66 -9.70
C ASN A 8 6.74 -19.29 -10.31
N THR A 9 7.76 -18.51 -10.70
CA THR A 9 7.56 -17.18 -11.31
C THR A 9 6.88 -17.29 -12.68
N GLU A 10 7.28 -18.25 -13.51
CA GLU A 10 6.65 -18.50 -14.81
C GLU A 10 5.19 -18.96 -14.68
N GLN A 11 4.90 -19.84 -13.72
CA GLN A 11 3.53 -20.27 -13.46
C GLN A 11 2.65 -19.10 -12.99
N ILE A 12 3.15 -18.23 -12.11
CA ILE A 12 2.44 -17.04 -11.65
C ILE A 12 2.19 -16.07 -12.80
N LYS A 13 3.19 -15.83 -13.65
CA LYS A 13 3.05 -14.96 -14.84
C LYS A 13 1.98 -15.50 -15.78
N ARG A 14 1.97 -16.82 -16.04
CA ARG A 14 0.93 -17.49 -16.84
C ARG A 14 -0.46 -17.36 -16.22
N LEU A 15 -0.59 -17.60 -14.92
CA LEU A 15 -1.86 -17.46 -14.21
C LEU A 15 -2.38 -16.01 -14.27
N TYR A 16 -1.50 -15.05 -14.01
CA TYR A 16 -1.85 -13.63 -14.02
C TYR A 16 -2.28 -13.16 -15.43
N LYS A 17 -1.60 -13.59 -16.50
CA LYS A 17 -2.05 -13.34 -17.89
C LYS A 17 -3.41 -13.95 -18.20
N LYS A 18 -3.72 -15.13 -17.65
CA LYS A 18 -5.06 -15.73 -17.79
C LYS A 18 -6.12 -14.87 -17.11
N ILE A 19 -5.87 -14.42 -15.88
CA ILE A 19 -6.77 -13.54 -15.12
C ILE A 19 -7.00 -12.22 -15.85
N LEU A 20 -5.94 -11.56 -16.33
CA LEU A 20 -6.07 -10.30 -17.07
C LEU A 20 -6.96 -10.44 -18.29
N GLY A 21 -6.84 -11.53 -19.05
CA GLY A 21 -7.74 -11.69 -20.18
C GLY A 21 -9.16 -12.12 -19.87
N ILE A 22 -9.44 -12.61 -18.66
CA ILE A 22 -10.81 -12.73 -18.18
C ILE A 22 -11.32 -11.32 -17.86
N PHE A 23 -10.51 -10.51 -17.17
CA PHE A 23 -10.83 -9.13 -16.84
C PHE A 23 -11.07 -8.26 -18.08
N ASP A 24 -10.22 -8.37 -19.11
CA ASP A 24 -10.36 -7.69 -20.40
C ASP A 24 -11.70 -7.97 -21.07
N LYS A 25 -12.13 -9.24 -21.05
CA LYS A 25 -13.44 -9.65 -21.58
C LYS A 25 -14.60 -9.05 -20.81
N ILE A 26 -14.47 -8.95 -19.48
CA ILE A 26 -15.53 -8.42 -18.60
C ILE A 26 -15.62 -6.91 -18.70
N GLN A 27 -14.48 -6.23 -18.75
CA GLN A 27 -14.38 -4.76 -18.64
C GLN A 27 -14.18 -4.08 -20.00
N HIS A 28 -14.14 -4.84 -21.10
CA HIS A 28 -13.84 -4.36 -22.44
C HIS A 28 -12.53 -3.53 -22.47
N THR A 29 -11.49 -4.05 -21.81
CA THR A 29 -10.15 -3.45 -21.78
C THR A 29 -9.15 -4.32 -22.54
N ASN A 30 -7.93 -3.85 -22.76
CA ASN A 30 -6.87 -4.62 -23.42
C ASN A 30 -5.59 -4.70 -22.58
N LEU A 31 -5.73 -5.09 -21.31
CA LEU A 31 -4.63 -5.17 -20.35
C LEU A 31 -3.77 -6.43 -20.52
N ARG A 32 -4.26 -7.50 -21.15
CA ARG A 32 -3.50 -8.74 -21.38
C ARG A 32 -2.26 -8.51 -22.25
N ASP A 33 -2.28 -7.52 -23.12
CA ASP A 33 -1.15 -7.14 -23.99
C ASP A 33 -0.10 -6.31 -23.24
N THR A 34 -0.38 -5.88 -22.01
CA THR A 34 0.61 -5.17 -21.20
C THR A 34 1.77 -6.09 -20.85
N GLU A 35 2.99 -5.56 -20.94
CA GLU A 35 4.17 -6.28 -20.53
C GLU A 35 4.22 -6.36 -19.00
N ILE A 36 3.87 -7.53 -18.47
CA ILE A 36 3.91 -7.78 -17.03
C ILE A 36 5.32 -8.28 -16.68
N ASN A 37 6.14 -7.38 -16.15
CA ASN A 37 7.43 -7.71 -15.59
C ASN A 37 7.31 -8.03 -14.09
N ILE A 38 6.89 -9.27 -13.75
CA ILE A 38 6.94 -9.76 -12.37
C ILE A 38 8.35 -10.30 -12.11
N ASN A 39 9.24 -9.42 -11.66
CA ASN A 39 10.56 -9.83 -11.19
C ASN A 39 10.51 -10.30 -9.73
N GLU A 40 11.63 -10.86 -9.24
CA GLU A 40 11.70 -11.41 -7.87
C GLU A 40 11.37 -10.37 -6.79
N ASN A 41 11.76 -9.10 -6.99
CA ASN A 41 11.50 -8.02 -6.06
C ASN A 41 9.99 -7.72 -5.95
N ILE A 42 9.30 -7.61 -7.09
CA ILE A 42 7.85 -7.40 -7.13
C ILE A 42 7.14 -8.59 -6.48
N TYR A 43 7.55 -9.82 -6.80
CA TYR A 43 6.96 -11.01 -6.19
C TYR A 43 7.15 -11.04 -4.66
N GLY A 44 8.35 -10.73 -4.17
CA GLY A 44 8.63 -10.67 -2.73
C GLY A 44 7.78 -9.63 -2.00
N LYS A 45 7.56 -8.48 -2.63
CA LYS A 45 6.68 -7.41 -2.13
C LYS A 45 5.21 -7.83 -2.10
N LEU A 46 4.72 -8.46 -3.17
CA LEU A 46 3.35 -9.00 -3.22
C LEU A 46 3.12 -10.05 -2.15
N LYS A 47 4.06 -10.99 -1.99
CA LYS A 47 4.00 -12.01 -0.92
C LYS A 47 3.98 -11.38 0.47
N SER A 48 4.69 -10.28 0.67
CA SER A 48 4.71 -9.57 1.95
C SER A 48 3.39 -8.87 2.25
N LEU A 49 2.76 -8.25 1.25
CA LEU A 49 1.39 -7.70 1.36
C LEU A 49 0.36 -8.80 1.65
N ASP A 50 0.42 -9.92 0.94
CA ASP A 50 -0.48 -11.06 1.17
C ASP A 50 -0.38 -11.57 2.61
N ASN A 51 0.85 -11.76 3.10
CA ASN A 51 1.08 -12.15 4.49
C ASN A 51 0.53 -11.13 5.49
N LEU A 52 0.73 -9.82 5.26
CA LEU A 52 0.17 -8.76 6.10
C LEU A 52 -1.37 -8.89 6.22
N TYR A 53 -2.07 -9.07 5.10
CA TYR A 53 -3.52 -9.27 5.09
C TYR A 53 -3.95 -10.58 5.75
N LYS A 54 -3.20 -11.67 5.55
CA LYS A 54 -3.47 -12.96 6.21
C LYS A 54 -3.35 -12.85 7.74
N HIS A 55 -2.31 -12.19 8.24
CA HIS A 55 -2.14 -11.96 9.68
C HIS A 55 -3.25 -11.08 10.25
N LEU A 56 -3.63 -10.00 9.54
CA LEU A 56 -4.74 -9.13 9.96
C LEU A 56 -6.07 -9.87 9.96
N TYR A 57 -6.33 -10.71 8.95
CA TYR A 57 -7.51 -11.58 8.90
C TYR A 57 -7.56 -12.53 10.10
N ASN A 58 -6.44 -13.17 10.43
CA ASN A 58 -6.35 -14.07 11.57
C ASN A 58 -6.63 -13.35 12.89
N TYR A 59 -6.00 -12.18 13.12
CA TYR A 59 -6.33 -11.31 14.26
C TYR A 59 -7.83 -11.00 14.31
N SER A 60 -8.42 -10.64 13.17
CA SER A 60 -9.83 -10.24 13.05
C SER A 60 -10.82 -11.38 13.31
N HIS A 61 -10.38 -12.64 13.21
CA HIS A 61 -11.19 -13.83 13.44
C HIS A 61 -10.76 -14.62 14.68
N ASN A 62 -9.92 -14.03 15.55
CA ASN A 62 -9.38 -14.70 16.73
C ASN A 62 -8.67 -16.04 16.40
N LYS A 63 -8.07 -16.11 15.20
CA LYS A 63 -7.27 -17.26 14.76
C LYS A 63 -5.84 -17.06 15.20
N LYS A 64 -5.19 -18.15 15.59
CA LYS A 64 -3.75 -18.16 15.87
C LYS A 64 -2.97 -17.92 14.58
N CYS A 65 -1.85 -17.21 14.69
CA CYS A 65 -0.87 -17.14 13.64
C CYS A 65 0.19 -18.23 13.88
N ASN A 66 1.43 -17.84 14.19
CA ASN A 66 2.53 -18.78 14.40
C ASN A 66 2.75 -19.12 15.89
N THR A 67 1.93 -18.56 16.77
CA THR A 67 2.08 -18.62 18.23
C THR A 67 0.71 -18.85 18.87
N GLU A 68 0.70 -19.09 20.18
CA GLU A 68 -0.52 -19.40 20.91
C GLU A 68 -1.48 -18.22 21.07
N ASN A 69 -0.99 -16.99 20.94
CA ASN A 69 -1.78 -15.77 21.14
C ASN A 69 -2.17 -15.10 19.81
N HIS A 70 -3.45 -14.85 19.63
CA HIS A 70 -3.99 -14.12 18.48
C HIS A 70 -3.48 -12.66 18.39
N CYS A 71 -3.07 -12.04 19.50
CA CYS A 71 -2.45 -10.72 19.51
C CYS A 71 -1.11 -10.68 18.76
N ASP A 72 -0.39 -11.80 18.72
CA ASP A 72 0.89 -11.89 18.01
C ASP A 72 0.70 -11.78 16.49
N CYS A 73 -0.50 -12.03 15.98
CA CYS A 73 -0.84 -11.73 14.59
C CYS A 73 -0.72 -10.23 14.30
N ALA A 74 -1.25 -9.39 15.18
CA ALA A 74 -1.18 -7.94 15.01
C ALA A 74 0.26 -7.43 15.19
N GLU A 75 1.01 -7.97 16.15
CA GLU A 75 2.43 -7.66 16.31
C GLU A 75 3.28 -8.09 15.09
N SER A 76 2.93 -9.22 14.48
CA SER A 76 3.57 -9.67 13.23
C SER A 76 3.30 -8.69 12.09
N CYS A 77 2.06 -8.17 11.97
CA CYS A 77 1.75 -7.11 11.03
C CYS A 77 2.64 -5.88 11.25
N ILE A 78 2.81 -5.43 12.50
CA ILE A 78 3.65 -4.27 12.83
C ILE A 78 5.10 -4.49 12.42
N LYS A 79 5.68 -5.64 12.76
CA LYS A 79 7.06 -5.97 12.41
C LYS A 79 7.27 -6.02 10.89
N MET A 80 6.34 -6.62 10.16
CA MET A 80 6.41 -6.70 8.70
C MET A 80 6.24 -5.34 8.04
N TYR A 81 5.30 -4.53 8.52
CA TYR A 81 5.05 -3.19 8.01
C TYR A 81 6.27 -2.27 8.16
N LYS A 82 6.93 -2.30 9.32
CA LYS A 82 8.13 -1.49 9.60
C LYS A 82 9.29 -1.75 8.64
N LYS A 83 9.43 -2.97 8.09
CA LYS A 83 10.51 -3.29 7.14
C LYS A 83 10.44 -2.46 5.85
N TYR A 84 9.25 -2.01 5.50
CA TYR A 84 9.01 -1.29 4.24
C TYR A 84 8.73 0.20 4.46
N ILE A 85 8.63 0.65 5.71
CA ILE A 85 8.25 2.03 6.01
C ILE A 85 9.31 3.03 5.57
N GLU A 86 10.58 2.70 5.76
CA GLU A 86 11.71 3.55 5.35
C GLU A 86 11.80 3.66 3.83
N GLU A 87 11.59 2.55 3.12
CA GLU A 87 11.52 2.54 1.66
C GLU A 87 10.37 3.42 1.16
N CYS A 88 9.18 3.24 1.75
CA CYS A 88 7.99 3.99 1.36
C CYS A 88 8.00 5.46 1.77
N ASN A 89 8.83 5.84 2.75
CA ASN A 89 9.13 7.24 3.04
C ASN A 89 9.90 7.91 1.89
N ARG A 90 10.82 7.18 1.24
CA ARG A 90 11.65 7.71 0.15
C ARG A 90 10.94 7.64 -1.20
N TYR A 91 10.21 6.56 -1.45
CA TYR A 91 9.58 6.26 -2.74
C TYR A 91 8.07 6.02 -2.59
N TYR A 92 7.40 7.02 -2.03
CA TYR A 92 5.99 6.93 -1.65
C TYR A 92 5.04 6.50 -2.79
N TYR A 93 5.25 7.01 -4.00
CA TYR A 93 4.33 6.83 -5.12
C TYR A 93 4.35 5.43 -5.74
N THR A 94 5.27 4.57 -5.31
CA THR A 94 5.35 3.23 -5.88
C THR A 94 4.03 2.47 -5.63
N PRO A 95 3.56 1.65 -6.59
CA PRO A 95 2.32 0.89 -6.42
C PRO A 95 2.31 0.08 -5.13
N PHE A 96 3.45 -0.52 -4.76
CA PHE A 96 3.60 -1.26 -3.51
C PHE A 96 3.36 -0.38 -2.28
N CYS A 97 3.98 0.81 -2.21
CA CYS A 97 3.82 1.70 -1.05
C CYS A 97 2.40 2.25 -0.91
N ARG A 98 1.72 2.50 -2.04
CA ARG A 98 0.29 2.86 -2.03
C ARG A 98 -0.57 1.76 -1.41
N GLU A 99 -0.35 0.50 -1.79
CA GLU A 99 -1.09 -0.63 -1.21
C GLU A 99 -0.71 -0.90 0.25
N LEU A 100 0.56 -0.73 0.61
CA LEU A 100 1.02 -0.82 1.99
C LEU A 100 0.35 0.23 2.87
N GLN A 101 0.14 1.46 2.38
CA GLN A 101 -0.61 2.47 3.11
C GLN A 101 -2.07 2.14 3.33
N LYS A 102 -2.76 1.66 2.28
CA LYS A 102 -4.14 1.18 2.42
C LYS A 102 -4.24 0.08 3.48
N PHE A 103 -3.26 -0.82 3.50
CA PHE A 103 -3.16 -1.82 4.56
C PHE A 103 -3.01 -1.16 5.94
N GLY A 104 -2.12 -0.16 6.09
CA GLY A 104 -1.92 0.56 7.36
C GLY A 104 -3.20 1.22 7.90
N VAL A 105 -3.98 1.86 7.04
CA VAL A 105 -5.30 2.41 7.37
C VAL A 105 -6.23 1.31 7.87
N LYS A 106 -6.39 0.25 7.07
CA LYS A 106 -7.27 -0.87 7.42
C LYS A 106 -6.87 -1.56 8.72
N PHE A 107 -5.56 -1.73 8.96
CA PHE A 107 -5.04 -2.29 10.19
C PHE A 107 -5.47 -1.43 11.39
N ASN A 108 -5.19 -0.12 11.35
CA ASN A 108 -5.52 0.78 12.46
C ASN A 108 -7.02 0.81 12.76
N ASP A 109 -7.85 0.86 11.73
CA ASP A 109 -9.31 0.81 11.88
C ASP A 109 -9.76 -0.52 12.50
N THR A 110 -9.14 -1.63 12.08
CA THR A 110 -9.43 -2.96 12.61
C THR A 110 -9.03 -3.09 14.09
N ILE A 111 -7.84 -2.60 14.47
CA ILE A 111 -7.38 -2.63 15.87
C ILE A 111 -8.33 -1.82 16.75
N LYS A 112 -8.67 -0.59 16.35
CA LYS A 112 -9.61 0.28 17.09
C LYS A 112 -10.99 -0.34 17.23
N LYS A 113 -11.52 -0.95 16.18
CA LYS A 113 -12.86 -1.53 16.16
C LYS A 113 -12.96 -2.82 17.00
N ILE A 114 -11.95 -3.68 16.93
CA ILE A 114 -12.00 -5.03 17.52
C ILE A 114 -11.45 -5.04 18.96
N ASN A 115 -10.41 -4.23 19.24
CA ASN A 115 -9.73 -4.09 20.53
C ASN A 115 -9.56 -5.37 21.39
N ARG A 116 -9.31 -6.53 20.77
CA ARG A 116 -9.22 -7.81 21.51
C ARG A 116 -8.00 -7.90 22.41
N CYS A 117 -6.97 -7.13 22.09
CA CYS A 117 -5.70 -7.10 22.81
C CYS A 117 -5.63 -5.99 23.85
N LYS A 118 -6.77 -5.42 24.28
CA LYS A 118 -6.85 -4.43 25.36
C LYS A 118 -5.85 -3.28 25.19
N ASP A 119 -5.84 -2.69 24.01
CA ASP A 119 -5.01 -1.53 23.65
C ASP A 119 -3.48 -1.74 23.72
N THR A 120 -3.01 -2.98 23.83
CA THR A 120 -1.57 -3.29 23.81
C THR A 120 -0.95 -3.19 22.41
N VAL A 121 -1.77 -3.34 21.37
CA VAL A 121 -1.32 -3.29 19.97
C VAL A 121 -1.13 -1.85 19.53
N LYS A 122 0.10 -1.51 19.14
CA LYS A 122 0.41 -0.17 18.63
C LYS A 122 -0.18 0.06 17.24
N LEU A 123 -0.76 1.24 17.04
CA LEU A 123 -1.20 1.68 15.73
C LEU A 123 -0.02 1.93 14.81
N LEU A 124 -0.18 1.62 13.52
CA LEU A 124 0.80 1.86 12.50
C LEU A 124 0.87 3.36 12.15
N PRO A 125 2.07 3.90 11.89
CA PRO A 125 2.18 5.24 11.31
C PRO A 125 1.60 5.19 9.90
N ILE A 126 0.48 5.88 9.68
CA ILE A 126 -0.05 6.10 8.34
C ILE A 126 0.54 7.41 7.86
N PHE A 127 1.23 7.40 6.74
CA PHE A 127 1.70 8.65 6.16
C PHE A 127 0.49 9.48 5.78
N SER A 128 0.52 10.73 6.20
CA SER A 128 -0.60 11.63 6.02
C SER A 128 -0.85 11.88 4.53
N LYS A 129 -2.05 11.54 4.06
CA LYS A 129 -2.60 11.99 2.77
C LYS A 129 -2.53 13.52 2.63
N TYR A 130 -2.48 14.26 3.75
CA TYR A 130 -2.42 15.72 3.77
C TYR A 130 -1.17 16.30 3.12
N ASN A 131 -0.05 15.58 3.06
CA ASN A 131 1.14 16.13 2.39
C ASN A 131 0.95 16.22 0.87
N PHE A 132 -0.02 15.53 0.28
CA PHE A 132 -0.29 15.60 -1.16
C PHE A 132 -1.06 16.84 -1.56
N ASP A 133 -2.19 17.06 -0.90
CA ASP A 133 -3.04 18.20 -1.18
C ASP A 133 -2.30 19.49 -0.80
N ILE A 134 -1.54 19.50 0.29
CA ILE A 134 -0.74 20.66 0.72
C ILE A 134 0.40 20.96 -0.27
N VAL A 135 1.14 19.95 -0.75
CA VAL A 135 2.25 20.17 -1.71
C VAL A 135 1.75 20.73 -3.04
N ILE A 136 0.54 20.37 -3.49
CA ILE A 136 -0.06 20.93 -4.71
C ILE A 136 -0.67 22.32 -4.43
N LEU A 137 -1.24 22.55 -3.24
CA LEU A 137 -1.90 23.81 -2.90
C LEU A 137 -0.91 24.98 -2.72
N ILE A 138 0.28 24.73 -2.16
CA ILE A 138 1.31 25.76 -1.93
C ILE A 138 1.67 26.53 -3.21
N PRO A 139 2.06 25.90 -4.34
CA PRO A 139 2.40 26.63 -5.55
C PRO A 139 1.20 27.37 -6.15
N ILE A 140 -0.02 26.82 -6.03
CA ILE A 140 -1.24 27.48 -6.52
C ILE A 140 -1.53 28.75 -5.73
N VAL A 141 -1.47 28.69 -4.39
CA VAL A 141 -1.71 29.85 -3.52
C VAL A 141 -0.63 30.91 -3.71
N ALA A 142 0.64 30.50 -3.84
CA ALA A 142 1.74 31.42 -4.12
C ALA A 142 1.57 32.14 -5.47
N LEU A 143 1.15 31.43 -6.51
CA LEU A 143 0.87 32.00 -7.82
C LEU A 143 -0.30 32.99 -7.76
N LEU A 144 -1.41 32.62 -7.11
CA LEU A 144 -2.57 33.49 -6.95
C LEU A 144 -2.23 34.77 -6.16
N PHE A 145 -1.41 34.64 -5.12
CA PHE A 145 -0.95 35.78 -4.34
C PHE A 145 -0.05 36.71 -5.17
N ALA A 146 0.89 36.16 -5.93
CA ALA A 146 1.74 36.94 -6.84
C ALA A 146 0.91 37.65 -7.92
N CYS A 147 -0.05 36.97 -8.55
CA CYS A 147 -0.95 37.58 -9.54
C CYS A 147 -1.80 38.70 -8.92
N SER A 148 -2.27 38.51 -7.68
CA SER A 148 -3.06 39.51 -6.96
C SER A 148 -2.24 40.76 -6.62
N LEU A 149 -0.99 40.59 -6.18
CA LEU A 149 -0.07 41.71 -5.95
C LEU A 149 0.21 42.48 -7.24
N LEU A 150 0.48 41.79 -8.35
CA LEU A 150 0.68 42.42 -9.66
C LEU A 150 -0.54 43.21 -10.12
N PHE A 151 -1.74 42.66 -9.93
CA PHE A 151 -2.99 43.33 -10.29
C PHE A 151 -3.21 44.62 -9.49
N ILE A 152 -2.93 44.60 -8.18
CA ILE A 152 -3.02 45.80 -7.32
C ILE A 152 -2.00 46.84 -7.76
N LEU A 153 -0.74 46.45 -8.00
CA LEU A 153 0.30 47.37 -8.45
C LEU A 153 -0.01 48.00 -9.81
N TYR A 154 -0.54 47.22 -10.76
CA TYR A 154 -0.93 47.73 -12.07
C TYR A 154 -2.10 48.72 -12.01
N LYS A 155 -3.01 48.58 -11.04
CA LYS A 155 -4.16 49.49 -10.89
C LYS A 155 -3.80 50.80 -10.20
N VAL A 156 -2.76 50.81 -9.36
CA VAL A 156 -2.34 51.97 -8.56
C VAL A 156 -1.35 52.87 -9.32
N ASN A 157 -0.83 52.39 -10.46
CA ASN A 157 0.02 53.12 -11.40
C ASN A 157 -0.73 53.45 -12.69
#